data_AF-A0A413SWC6-F1
#
_entry.id   AF-A0A413SWC6-F1
#
_cell.length_a   1.000
_cell.length_b   1.000
_cell.length_c   1.000
_cell.angle_alpha   90.00
_cell.angle_beta   90.00
_cell.angle_gamma   90.00
#
_symmetry.space_group_name_H-M   'P 1'
#
loop_
_entity.id
_entity.type
_entity.pdbx_description
1 polymer ?
#
loop_
_entity_poly.entity_id
_entity_poly.type
_entity_poly.pdbx_seq_one_letter_code
_entity_poly.pdbx_strand_id
1 'polypeptide(L)'
;MKKKLKNFGIEVKSIIELLLKSSKKNTFFLIFTNIISGLMIPVEILIWKYFIDSVVVSISSKKIFMPVLILIIHFCVGIVDNLIIHMESYFEEMEVDYINKFLTGLTINKTSKLEMSYFDEKKNYDIIQKVNTESTQRLINILSMTMNFVRNFVTLVGIVSVLLLLNGWIIIFCLMISVPSALISYKMSKKQYKIFNSRIEDLRKITEIKKYSC
;
A
#
# COMPACT_ATOMS: atom_id res chain seq x y z
N MET A 1 18.80 -13.60 -6.12
CA MET A 1 17.36 -13.24 -6.15
C MET A 1 16.54 -14.01 -5.11
N LYS A 2 16.62 -15.36 -5.03
CA LYS A 2 15.91 -16.19 -4.03
C LYS A 2 16.08 -15.78 -2.55
N LYS A 3 17.29 -15.36 -2.13
CA LYS A 3 17.57 -14.93 -0.73
C LYS A 3 16.87 -13.62 -0.35
N LYS A 4 16.71 -12.67 -1.30
CA LYS A 4 15.97 -11.42 -1.08
C LYS A 4 14.45 -11.63 -1.00
N LEU A 5 13.92 -12.55 -1.82
CA LEU A 5 12.50 -12.95 -1.77
C LEU A 5 12.12 -13.61 -0.44
N LYS A 6 13.01 -14.46 0.11
CA LYS A 6 12.78 -15.10 1.42
C LYS A 6 12.76 -14.07 2.57
N ASN A 7 13.66 -13.09 2.53
CA ASN A 7 13.71 -12.03 3.55
C ASN A 7 12.48 -11.12 3.50
N PHE A 8 11.99 -10.80 2.29
CA PHE A 8 10.76 -10.00 2.12
C PHE A 8 9.54 -10.68 2.74
N GLY A 9 9.37 -11.99 2.54
CA GLY A 9 8.26 -12.74 3.16
C GLY A 9 8.33 -12.78 4.69
N ILE A 10 9.54 -12.82 5.26
CA ILE A 10 9.75 -12.78 6.72
C ILE A 10 9.40 -11.39 7.27
N GLU A 11 9.81 -10.32 6.58
CA GLU A 11 9.49 -8.93 6.95
C GLU A 11 7.98 -8.68 6.91
N VAL A 12 7.29 -9.10 5.84
CA VAL A 12 5.82 -8.98 5.72
C VAL A 12 5.10 -9.76 6.83
N LYS A 13 5.54 -10.99 7.12
CA LYS A 13 4.96 -11.77 8.22
C LYS A 13 5.15 -11.09 9.58
N SER A 14 6.33 -10.54 9.83
CA SER A 14 6.63 -9.84 11.08
C SER A 14 5.80 -8.57 11.24
N ILE A 15 5.48 -7.88 10.14
CA ILE A 15 4.59 -6.70 10.15
C ILE A 15 3.15 -7.13 10.45
N ILE A 16 2.67 -8.21 9.83
CA ILE A 16 1.33 -8.76 10.12
C ILE A 16 1.23 -9.22 11.58
N GLU A 17 2.27 -9.84 12.13
CA GLU A 17 2.32 -10.20 13.56
C GLU A 17 2.32 -8.97 14.47
N LEU A 18 2.98 -7.88 14.09
CA LEU A 18 2.95 -6.60 14.81
C LEU A 18 1.55 -5.99 14.81
N LEU A 19 0.87 -6.01 13.67
CA LEU A 19 -0.52 -5.54 13.56
C LEU A 19 -1.47 -6.34 14.44
N LEU A 20 -1.38 -7.66 14.38
CA LEU A 20 -2.20 -8.57 15.19
C LEU A 20 -1.92 -8.40 16.69
N LYS A 21 -0.72 -7.98 17.08
CA LYS A 21 -0.40 -7.64 18.47
C LYS A 21 -0.97 -6.28 18.89
N SER A 22 -1.11 -5.35 17.95
CA SER A 22 -1.68 -4.02 18.17
C SER A 22 -3.21 -4.07 18.31
N SER A 23 -3.93 -4.57 17.28
CA SER A 23 -5.40 -4.63 17.28
C SER A 23 -5.97 -5.72 16.35
N LYS A 24 -6.17 -6.93 16.87
CA LYS A 24 -6.68 -8.08 16.09
C LYS A 24 -7.97 -7.82 15.30
N LYS A 25 -8.91 -7.04 15.87
CA LYS A 25 -10.20 -6.75 15.24
C LYS A 25 -10.04 -5.81 14.05
N ASN A 26 -9.27 -4.73 14.22
CA ASN A 26 -9.11 -3.74 13.17
C ASN A 26 -8.27 -4.28 12.01
N THR A 27 -7.18 -5.01 12.30
CA THR A 27 -6.36 -5.62 11.25
C THR A 27 -7.16 -6.56 10.35
N PHE A 28 -8.12 -7.31 10.93
CA PHE A 28 -8.98 -8.20 10.16
C PHE A 28 -9.90 -7.41 9.21
N PHE A 29 -10.58 -6.37 9.71
CA PHE A 29 -11.41 -5.50 8.88
C PHE A 29 -10.60 -4.82 7.78
N LEU A 30 -9.41 -4.33 8.09
CA LEU A 30 -8.50 -3.70 7.14
C LEU A 30 -8.09 -4.64 6.00
N ILE A 31 -7.70 -5.87 6.33
CA ILE A 31 -7.33 -6.87 5.31
C ILE A 31 -8.55 -7.21 4.45
N PHE A 32 -9.73 -7.35 5.07
CA PHE A 32 -10.96 -7.68 4.37
C PHE A 32 -11.39 -6.57 3.41
N THR A 33 -11.38 -5.30 3.83
CA THR A 33 -11.71 -4.16 2.97
C THR A 33 -10.70 -3.99 1.84
N ASN A 34 -9.40 -4.19 2.10
CA ASN A 34 -8.36 -4.16 1.07
C ASN A 34 -8.60 -5.21 -0.03
N ILE A 35 -9.00 -6.43 0.34
CA ILE A 35 -9.30 -7.49 -0.64
C ILE A 35 -10.53 -7.11 -1.48
N ILE A 36 -11.59 -6.61 -0.85
CA ILE A 36 -12.81 -6.18 -1.56
C ILE A 36 -12.51 -5.03 -2.53
N SER A 37 -11.81 -4.00 -2.05
CA SER A 37 -11.35 -2.86 -2.83
C SER A 37 -10.51 -3.32 -4.04
N GLY A 38 -9.62 -4.29 -3.84
CA GLY A 38 -8.82 -4.87 -4.92
C GLY A 38 -9.65 -5.57 -6.01
N LEU A 39 -10.83 -6.09 -5.68
CA LEU A 39 -11.74 -6.76 -6.62
C LEU A 39 -12.67 -5.80 -7.37
N MET A 40 -12.76 -4.52 -6.98
CA MET A 40 -13.65 -3.57 -7.63
C MET A 40 -13.27 -3.32 -9.09
N ILE A 41 -11.98 -3.15 -9.38
CA ILE A 41 -11.50 -2.95 -10.76
C ILE A 41 -11.91 -4.12 -11.71
N PRO A 42 -11.69 -5.40 -11.37
CA PRO A 42 -12.23 -6.52 -12.14
C PRO A 42 -13.75 -6.48 -12.36
N VAL A 43 -14.51 -6.08 -11.33
CA VAL A 43 -15.97 -5.95 -11.40
C VAL A 43 -16.38 -4.85 -12.38
N GLU A 44 -15.71 -3.70 -12.34
CA GLU A 44 -15.94 -2.60 -13.29
C GLU A 44 -15.70 -3.03 -14.74
N ILE A 45 -14.64 -3.80 -14.99
CA ILE A 45 -14.34 -4.33 -16.33
C ILE A 45 -15.50 -5.20 -16.84
N LEU A 46 -16.10 -6.04 -15.99
CA LEU A 46 -17.25 -6.86 -16.37
C LEU A 46 -18.48 -6.01 -16.66
N ILE A 47 -18.76 -4.98 -15.85
CA ILE A 47 -19.86 -4.05 -16.08
C ILE A 47 -19.70 -3.34 -17.42
N TRP A 48 -18.48 -2.88 -17.74
CA TRP A 48 -18.16 -2.27 -19.03
C TRP A 48 -18.37 -3.22 -20.20
N LYS A 49 -17.99 -4.49 -20.06
CA LYS A 49 -18.25 -5.52 -21.07
C LYS A 49 -19.74 -5.66 -21.34
N TYR A 50 -20.56 -5.85 -20.30
CA TYR A 50 -22.01 -5.99 -20.47
C TYR A 50 -22.66 -4.72 -21.03
N PHE A 51 -22.15 -3.55 -20.64
CA PHE A 51 -22.60 -2.28 -21.21
C PHE A 51 -22.37 -2.25 -22.72
N ILE A 52 -21.15 -2.53 -23.18
CA ILE A 52 -20.82 -2.56 -24.62
C ILE A 52 -21.69 -3.58 -25.36
N ASP A 53 -21.81 -4.80 -24.83
CA ASP A 53 -22.64 -5.86 -25.42
C ASP A 53 -24.10 -5.41 -25.56
N SER A 54 -24.64 -4.75 -24.53
CA SER A 54 -26.01 -4.23 -24.56
C SER A 54 -26.20 -3.11 -25.59
N VAL A 55 -25.22 -2.21 -25.73
CA VAL A 55 -25.26 -1.11 -26.68
C VAL A 55 -25.28 -1.64 -28.11
N VAL A 56 -24.44 -2.65 -28.42
CA VAL A 56 -24.40 -3.29 -29.73
C VAL A 56 -25.77 -3.89 -30.09
N VAL A 57 -26.41 -4.61 -29.17
CA VAL A 57 -27.75 -5.18 -29.38
C VAL A 57 -28.83 -4.10 -29.52
N SER A 58 -28.71 -3.01 -28.75
CA SER A 58 -29.63 -1.87 -28.79
C SER A 58 -29.59 -1.10 -30.10
N ILE A 59 -28.44 -1.06 -30.80
CA ILE A 59 -28.33 -0.45 -32.12
C ILE A 59 -29.23 -1.18 -33.13
N SER A 60 -29.22 -2.52 -33.13
CA SER A 60 -30.05 -3.31 -34.04
C SER A 60 -31.54 -3.33 -33.64
N SER A 61 -31.82 -3.41 -32.33
CA SER A 61 -33.20 -3.57 -31.82
C SER A 61 -33.93 -2.25 -31.53
N LYS A 62 -33.24 -1.10 -31.60
CA LYS A 62 -33.72 0.24 -31.19
C LYS A 62 -34.27 0.34 -29.75
N LYS A 63 -34.05 -0.67 -28.91
CA LYS A 63 -34.48 -0.69 -27.50
C LYS A 63 -33.34 -0.21 -26.61
N ILE A 64 -33.55 0.89 -25.89
CA ILE A 64 -32.50 1.55 -25.09
C ILE A 64 -32.54 1.13 -23.61
N PHE A 65 -33.55 0.37 -23.20
CA PHE A 65 -33.78 0.01 -21.79
C PHE A 65 -32.58 -0.72 -21.14
N MET A 66 -31.99 -1.70 -21.83
CA MET A 66 -30.93 -2.54 -21.26
C MET A 66 -29.61 -1.77 -21.02
N PRO A 67 -29.08 -0.98 -21.98
CA PRO A 67 -27.92 -0.12 -21.73
C PRO A 67 -28.12 0.88 -20.59
N VAL A 68 -29.31 1.48 -20.49
CA VAL A 68 -29.63 2.44 -19.43
C VAL A 68 -29.66 1.75 -18.06
N LEU A 69 -30.24 0.55 -17.98
CA LEU A 69 -30.24 -0.23 -16.75
C LEU A 69 -28.82 -0.55 -16.28
N ILE A 70 -27.93 -0.94 -17.20
CA ILE A 70 -26.53 -1.24 -16.89
C ILE A 70 -25.78 0.01 -16.43
N LEU A 71 -26.05 1.18 -17.03
CA LEU A 71 -25.48 2.45 -16.56
C LEU A 71 -25.93 2.81 -15.14
N ILE A 72 -27.20 2.58 -14.80
CA ILE A 72 -27.69 2.79 -13.43
C ILE A 72 -26.94 1.85 -12.46
N ILE A 73 -26.77 0.59 -12.83
CA ILE A 73 -25.99 -0.37 -12.04
C ILE A 73 -24.54 0.10 -11.89
N HIS A 74 -23.91 0.57 -12.96
CA HIS A 74 -22.55 1.11 -12.92
C HIS A 74 -22.43 2.29 -11.94
N PHE A 75 -23.39 3.22 -11.98
CA PHE A 75 -23.43 4.34 -11.04
C PHE A 75 -23.58 3.87 -9.59
N CYS A 76 -24.47 2.91 -9.32
CA CYS A 76 -24.61 2.33 -7.99
C CYS A 76 -23.33 1.64 -7.50
N VAL A 77 -22.66 0.88 -8.37
CA VAL A 77 -21.38 0.23 -8.06
C VAL A 77 -20.30 1.26 -7.78
N GLY A 78 -20.24 2.35 -8.55
CA GLY A 78 -19.29 3.44 -8.31
C GLY A 78 -19.50 4.11 -6.94
N ILE A 79 -20.74 4.29 -6.48
CA ILE A 79 -21.01 4.78 -5.12
C ILE A 79 -20.48 3.79 -4.07
N VAL A 80 -20.74 2.49 -4.28
CA VAL A 80 -20.28 1.43 -3.36
C VAL A 80 -18.75 1.37 -3.30
N ASP A 81 -18.07 1.50 -4.45
CA ASP A 81 -16.61 1.55 -4.52
C ASP A 81 -16.05 2.73 -3.72
N ASN A 82 -16.61 3.94 -3.90
CA ASN A 82 -16.22 5.10 -3.11
C ASN A 82 -16.41 4.88 -1.60
N LEU A 83 -17.53 4.26 -1.19
CA LEU A 83 -17.77 3.93 0.22
C LEU A 83 -16.72 2.94 0.75
N ILE A 84 -16.33 1.93 -0.04
CA ILE A 84 -15.31 0.96 0.33
C ILE A 84 -13.94 1.62 0.48
N ILE A 85 -13.56 2.51 -0.44
CA ILE A 85 -12.31 3.27 -0.36
C ILE A 85 -12.28 4.11 0.91
N HIS A 86 -13.36 4.82 1.25
CA HIS A 86 -13.45 5.58 2.49
C HIS A 86 -13.37 4.70 3.74
N MET A 87 -14.02 3.53 3.73
CA MET A 87 -13.90 2.55 4.82
C MET A 87 -12.47 2.01 4.94
N GLU A 88 -11.81 1.69 3.83
CA GLU A 88 -10.41 1.26 3.78
C GLU A 88 -9.50 2.31 4.43
N SER A 89 -9.61 3.57 4.02
CA SER A 89 -8.82 4.68 4.59
C SER A 89 -9.08 4.85 6.09
N TYR A 90 -10.34 4.75 6.53
CA TYR A 90 -10.68 4.85 7.96
C TYR A 90 -10.04 3.74 8.80
N PHE A 91 -10.11 2.49 8.33
CA PHE A 91 -9.48 1.37 9.04
C PHE A 91 -7.95 1.45 9.02
N GLU A 92 -7.36 1.96 7.94
CA GLU A 92 -5.92 2.18 7.83
C GLU A 92 -5.46 3.23 8.83
N GLU A 93 -6.11 4.40 8.89
CA GLU A 93 -5.82 5.46 9.86
C GLU A 93 -5.96 4.95 11.30
N MET A 94 -7.04 4.21 11.60
CA MET A 94 -7.23 3.65 12.93
C MET A 94 -6.13 2.65 13.30
N GLU A 95 -5.63 1.85 12.34
CA GLU A 95 -4.54 0.91 12.59
C GLU A 95 -3.21 1.62 12.84
N VAL A 96 -2.96 2.69 12.09
CA VAL A 96 -1.81 3.58 12.28
C VAL A 96 -1.82 4.16 13.69
N ASP A 97 -2.97 4.64 14.18
CA ASP A 97 -3.11 5.16 15.54
C ASP A 97 -2.86 4.09 16.61
N TYR A 98 -3.40 2.88 16.45
CA TYR A 98 -3.13 1.78 17.38
C TYR A 98 -1.64 1.42 17.43
N ILE A 99 -0.98 1.32 16.27
CA ILE A 99 0.46 1.05 16.20
C ILE A 99 1.25 2.17 16.87
N ASN A 100 0.93 3.42 16.58
CA ASN A 100 1.61 4.57 17.17
C ASN A 100 1.49 4.56 18.69
N LYS A 101 0.30 4.28 19.22
CA LYS A 101 0.06 4.13 20.66
C LYS A 101 0.87 2.98 21.26
N PHE A 102 0.91 1.82 20.59
CA PHE A 102 1.68 0.65 21.06
C PHE A 102 3.18 0.93 21.11
N LEU A 103 3.75 1.49 20.04
CA LEU A 103 5.18 1.80 19.93
C LEU A 103 5.59 2.92 20.89
N THR A 104 4.78 3.97 21.01
CA THR A 104 5.01 5.05 21.98
C THR A 104 4.98 4.51 23.41
N GLY A 105 4.02 3.64 23.75
CA GLY A 105 3.92 3.01 25.06
C GLY A 105 5.13 2.13 25.40
N LEU A 106 5.63 1.35 24.44
CA LEU A 106 6.87 0.57 24.61
C LEU A 106 8.07 1.46 24.86
N THR A 107 8.18 2.56 24.13
CA THR A 107 9.26 3.53 24.27
C THR A 107 9.22 4.16 25.67
N ILE A 108 8.06 4.67 26.12
CA ILE A 108 7.90 5.24 27.46
C ILE A 108 8.27 4.23 28.56
N ASN A 109 7.79 2.98 28.46
CA ASN A 109 8.09 1.92 29.43
C ASN A 109 9.57 1.51 29.48
N LYS A 110 10.31 1.69 28.38
CA LYS A 110 11.74 1.40 28.34
C LYS A 110 12.55 2.59 28.84
N THR A 111 12.13 3.80 28.49
CA THR A 111 12.74 5.05 28.93
C THR A 111 12.58 5.27 30.42
N SER A 112 11.44 4.90 31.03
CA SER A 112 11.21 5.01 32.47
C SER A 112 12.08 4.08 33.34
N LYS A 113 12.74 3.09 32.72
CA LYS A 113 13.65 2.15 33.40
C LYS A 113 15.13 2.54 33.24
N LEU A 114 15.42 3.65 32.56
CA LEU A 114 16.77 4.19 32.44
C LEU A 114 17.11 5.01 33.68
N GLU A 115 18.39 4.98 34.06
CA GLU A 115 18.90 5.82 35.16
C GLU A 115 18.83 7.31 34.79
N MET A 116 18.65 8.17 35.81
CA MET A 116 18.52 9.61 35.63
C MET A 116 19.75 10.22 34.92
N SER A 117 20.94 9.67 35.19
CA SER A 117 22.22 10.02 34.58
C SER A 117 22.21 9.91 33.05
N TYR A 118 21.34 9.05 32.50
CA TYR A 118 21.21 8.85 31.06
C TYR A 118 20.50 10.03 30.37
N PHE A 119 19.73 10.85 31.11
CA PHE A 119 19.00 12.00 30.57
C PHE A 119 19.81 13.31 30.57
N ASP A 120 20.89 13.38 31.34
CA ASP A 120 21.72 14.58 31.45
C ASP A 120 22.56 14.83 30.19
N GLU A 121 22.80 13.78 29.39
CA GLU A 121 23.49 13.90 28.11
C GLU A 121 22.51 14.21 26.96
N LYS A 122 22.71 15.37 26.32
CA LYS A 122 21.95 15.83 25.13
C LYS A 122 21.84 14.77 24.02
N LYS A 123 22.89 13.97 23.83
CA LYS A 123 22.96 12.90 22.83
C LYS A 123 21.95 11.78 23.12
N ASN A 124 21.71 11.47 24.38
CA ASN A 124 20.80 10.40 24.78
C ASN A 124 19.34 10.82 24.65
N TYR A 125 19.03 12.10 24.94
CA TYR A 125 17.72 12.69 24.65
C TYR A 125 17.40 12.64 23.15
N ASP A 126 18.35 13.03 22.29
CA ASP A 126 18.19 12.98 20.83
C ASP A 126 17.95 11.55 20.33
N ILE A 127 18.58 10.54 20.94
CA ILE A 127 18.36 9.12 20.60
C ILE A 127 16.92 8.71 20.91
N ILE A 128 16.41 9.07 22.09
CA ILE A 128 15.02 8.73 22.49
C ILE A 128 14.03 9.39 21.53
N GLN A 129 14.23 10.67 21.22
CA GLN A 129 13.36 11.40 20.29
C GLN A 129 13.39 10.78 18.89
N LYS A 130 14.58 10.44 18.38
CA LYS A 130 14.77 9.83 17.07
C LYS A 130 14.15 8.44 16.95
N VAL A 131 14.27 7.62 18.01
CA VAL A 131 13.61 6.31 18.05
C VAL A 131 12.09 6.49 18.00
N ASN A 132 11.54 7.46 18.73
CA ASN A 132 10.09 7.65 18.77
C ASN A 132 9.50 8.21 17.47
N THR A 133 10.14 9.17 16.82
CA THR A 133 9.57 9.84 15.62
C THR A 133 9.96 9.15 14.32
N GLU A 134 11.26 9.01 14.03
CA GLU A 134 11.73 8.50 12.74
C GLU A 134 11.44 7.01 12.57
N SER A 135 11.57 6.21 13.64
CA SER A 135 11.37 4.77 13.55
C SER A 135 9.90 4.43 13.42
N THR A 136 9.03 5.08 14.19
CA THR A 136 7.58 4.87 14.15
C THR A 136 7.00 5.26 12.80
N GLN A 137 7.33 6.45 12.27
CA GLN A 137 6.82 6.89 10.96
C GLN A 137 7.27 5.96 9.83
N ARG A 138 8.52 5.49 9.89
CA ARG A 138 9.05 4.56 8.88
C ARG A 138 8.31 3.22 8.92
N LEU A 139 7.98 2.72 10.10
CA LEU A 139 7.22 1.47 10.27
C LEU A 139 5.80 1.61 9.72
N ILE A 140 5.12 2.73 10.01
CA ILE A 140 3.80 3.06 9.45
C ILE A 140 3.85 3.10 7.92
N ASN A 141 4.85 3.74 7.33
CA ASN A 141 4.95 3.80 5.86
C ASN A 141 5.16 2.41 5.25
N ILE A 142 5.98 1.56 5.87
CA ILE A 142 6.22 0.18 5.40
C ILE A 142 4.92 -0.65 5.50
N LEU A 143 4.11 -0.42 6.53
CA LEU A 143 2.80 -1.02 6.68
C LEU A 143 1.88 -0.67 5.50
N SER A 144 1.65 0.62 5.26
CA SER A 144 0.79 1.09 4.18
C SER A 144 1.25 0.56 2.81
N MET A 145 2.56 0.50 2.58
CA MET A 145 3.12 -0.11 1.37
C MET A 145 2.77 -1.60 1.25
N THR A 146 2.75 -2.33 2.36
CA THR A 146 2.41 -3.76 2.40
C THR A 146 0.93 -3.98 2.09
N MET A 147 0.03 -3.16 2.67
CA MET A 147 -1.41 -3.25 2.39
C MET A 147 -1.71 -2.93 0.93
N ASN A 148 -1.14 -1.85 0.40
CA ASN A 148 -1.24 -1.50 -1.01
C ASN A 148 -0.68 -2.61 -1.93
N PHE A 149 0.41 -3.27 -1.53
CA PHE A 149 0.95 -4.39 -2.28
C PHE A 149 -0.03 -5.56 -2.35
N VAL A 150 -0.68 -5.92 -1.24
CA VAL A 150 -1.71 -6.97 -1.20
C VAL A 150 -2.90 -6.58 -2.09
N ARG A 151 -3.42 -5.34 -1.97
CA ARG A 151 -4.51 -4.85 -2.81
C ARG A 151 -4.19 -4.95 -4.29
N ASN A 152 -3.05 -4.40 -4.71
CA ASN A 152 -2.60 -4.43 -6.10
C ASN A 152 -2.40 -5.86 -6.62
N PHE A 153 -1.94 -6.77 -5.76
CA PHE A 153 -1.80 -8.18 -6.12
C PHE A 153 -3.17 -8.83 -6.38
N VAL A 154 -4.15 -8.59 -5.52
CA VAL A 154 -5.54 -9.06 -5.70
C VAL A 154 -6.13 -8.49 -6.99
N THR A 155 -5.97 -7.19 -7.23
CA THR A 155 -6.40 -6.52 -8.46
C THR A 155 -5.77 -7.15 -9.70
N LEU A 156 -4.46 -7.37 -9.68
CA LEU A 156 -3.75 -7.98 -10.82
C LEU A 156 -4.30 -9.37 -11.12
N VAL A 157 -4.44 -10.22 -10.10
CA VAL A 157 -5.01 -11.57 -10.27
C VAL A 157 -6.44 -11.50 -10.77
N GLY A 158 -7.26 -10.58 -10.25
CA GLY A 158 -8.63 -10.36 -10.69
C GLY A 158 -8.72 -9.94 -12.16
N ILE A 159 -7.92 -8.97 -12.59
CA ILE A 159 -7.88 -8.50 -13.98
C ILE A 159 -7.46 -9.64 -14.92
N VAL A 160 -6.39 -10.37 -14.57
CA VAL A 160 -5.94 -11.52 -15.37
C VAL A 160 -7.03 -12.58 -15.48
N SER A 161 -7.75 -12.86 -14.38
CA SER A 161 -8.85 -13.82 -14.36
C SER A 161 -10.00 -13.41 -15.30
N VAL A 162 -10.40 -12.14 -15.26
CA VAL A 162 -11.45 -11.60 -16.15
C VAL A 162 -11.01 -11.61 -17.62
N LEU A 163 -9.76 -11.24 -17.89
CA LEU A 163 -9.22 -11.22 -19.25
C LEU A 163 -9.13 -12.62 -19.87
N LEU A 164 -8.78 -13.64 -19.07
CA LEU A 164 -8.77 -15.04 -19.51
C LEU A 164 -10.16 -15.51 -19.98
N LEU A 165 -11.23 -15.04 -19.32
CA LEU A 165 -12.61 -15.34 -19.68
C LEU A 165 -13.08 -14.61 -20.95
N LEU A 166 -12.53 -13.43 -21.25
CA LEU A 166 -12.84 -12.69 -22.47
C LEU A 166 -12.09 -13.25 -23.68
N ASN A 167 -10.76 -13.17 -23.67
CA ASN A 167 -9.90 -13.66 -24.74
C ASN A 167 -8.43 -13.67 -24.29
N GLY A 168 -7.80 -14.86 -24.28
CA GLY A 168 -6.40 -15.04 -23.87
C GLY A 168 -5.38 -14.24 -24.70
N TRP A 169 -5.71 -13.87 -25.95
CA TRP A 169 -4.81 -13.04 -26.78
C TRP A 169 -4.60 -11.63 -26.21
N ILE A 170 -5.60 -11.06 -25.51
CA ILE A 170 -5.50 -9.72 -24.91
C ILE A 170 -4.38 -9.69 -23.85
N ILE A 171 -4.18 -10.78 -23.12
CA ILE A 171 -3.15 -10.90 -22.08
C ILE A 171 -1.76 -10.81 -22.70
N ILE A 172 -1.54 -11.43 -23.86
CA ILE A 172 -0.26 -11.40 -24.56
C ILE A 172 0.11 -9.96 -24.94
N PHE A 173 -0.83 -9.19 -25.48
CA PHE A 173 -0.60 -7.78 -25.78
C PHE A 173 -0.38 -6.94 -24.52
N CYS A 174 -1.14 -7.19 -23.47
CA CYS A 174 -0.98 -6.51 -22.19
C CYS A 174 0.43 -6.77 -21.61
N LEU A 175 0.89 -8.02 -21.60
CA LEU A 175 2.24 -8.38 -21.16
C LEU A 175 3.32 -7.72 -22.02
N MET A 176 3.13 -7.65 -23.34
CA MET A 176 4.07 -6.97 -24.24
C MET A 176 4.26 -5.49 -23.89
N ILE A 177 3.23 -4.82 -23.38
CA ILE A 177 3.27 -3.40 -22.98
C ILE A 177 3.76 -3.25 -21.53
N SER A 178 3.29 -4.11 -20.62
CA SER A 178 3.62 -4.04 -19.20
C SER A 178 5.07 -4.41 -18.90
N VAL A 179 5.67 -5.36 -19.63
CA VAL A 179 7.05 -5.81 -19.38
C VAL A 179 8.08 -4.68 -19.61
N PRO A 180 8.09 -3.96 -20.74
CA PRO A 180 8.98 -2.80 -20.94
C PRO A 180 8.77 -1.71 -19.89
N SER A 181 7.51 -1.41 -19.56
CA SER A 181 7.16 -0.42 -18.53
C SER A 181 7.73 -0.81 -17.15
N ALA A 182 7.63 -2.09 -16.78
CA ALA A 182 8.19 -2.62 -15.54
C ALA A 182 9.72 -2.52 -15.51
N LEU A 183 10.41 -2.79 -16.63
CA LEU A 183 11.85 -2.64 -16.74
C LEU A 183 12.31 -1.19 -16.57
N ILE A 184 11.60 -0.24 -17.17
CA ILE A 184 11.89 1.20 -17.03
C ILE A 184 11.70 1.61 -15.57
N SER A 185 10.57 1.23 -14.97
CA SER A 185 10.27 1.50 -13.56
C SER A 185 11.35 0.94 -12.63
N TYR A 186 11.78 -0.30 -12.84
CA TYR A 186 12.87 -0.91 -12.07
C TYR A 186 14.19 -0.13 -12.19
N LYS A 187 14.56 0.28 -13.41
CA LYS A 187 15.76 1.09 -13.65
C LYS A 187 15.67 2.44 -12.95
N MET A 188 14.50 3.08 -12.97
CA MET A 188 14.23 4.31 -12.23
C MET A 188 14.40 4.11 -10.72
N SER A 189 13.78 3.08 -10.13
CA SER A 189 13.93 2.79 -8.69
C SER A 189 15.39 2.57 -8.29
N LYS A 190 16.16 1.86 -9.13
CA LYS A 190 17.61 1.66 -8.90
C LYS A 190 18.38 2.99 -8.95
N LYS A 191 18.04 3.88 -9.88
CA LYS A 191 18.66 5.21 -10.00
C LYS A 191 18.32 6.07 -8.78
N GLN A 192 17.06 6.08 -8.35
CA GLN A 192 16.62 6.79 -7.14
C GLN A 192 17.38 6.28 -5.91
N TYR A 193 17.51 4.96 -5.75
CA TYR A 193 18.29 4.37 -4.65
C TYR A 193 19.76 4.81 -4.68
N LYS A 194 20.39 4.83 -5.85
CA LYS A 194 21.78 5.29 -5.99
C LYS A 194 21.93 6.77 -5.58
N ILE A 195 21.02 7.63 -6.03
CA ILE A 195 21.00 9.07 -5.68
C ILE A 195 20.77 9.27 -4.18
N PHE A 196 19.85 8.50 -3.59
CA PHE A 196 19.58 8.54 -2.16
C PHE A 196 20.84 8.17 -1.36
N ASN A 197 21.52 7.09 -1.75
CA ASN A 197 22.73 6.64 -1.06
C ASN A 197 23.88 7.64 -1.19
N SER A 198 24.07 8.27 -2.35
CA SER A 198 25.12 9.29 -2.51
C SER A 198 24.84 10.53 -1.66
N ARG A 199 23.57 10.97 -1.56
CA ARG A 199 23.20 12.11 -0.71
C ARG A 199 23.43 11.85 0.78
N ILE A 200 23.37 10.61 1.25
CA ILE A 200 23.66 10.27 2.66
C ILE A 200 25.13 10.60 3.01
N GLU A 201 26.07 10.36 2.10
CA GLU A 201 27.48 10.68 2.34
C GLU A 201 27.70 12.20 2.44
N ASP A 202 27.08 12.97 1.57
CA ASP A 202 27.17 14.44 1.59
C ASP A 202 26.48 15.04 2.82
N LEU A 203 25.31 14.50 3.20
CA LEU A 203 24.60 14.91 4.42
C LEU A 203 25.40 14.61 5.70
N ARG A 204 26.16 13.51 5.73
CA ARG A 204 27.06 13.19 6.85
C ARG A 204 28.15 14.25 6.99
N LYS A 205 28.81 14.63 5.89
CA LYS A 205 29.85 15.68 5.89
C LYS A 205 29.32 17.03 6.34
N ILE A 206 28.14 17.43 5.87
CA ILE A 206 27.49 18.69 6.29
C ILE A 206 27.21 18.68 7.80
N THR A 207 26.76 17.54 8.33
CA THR A 207 26.50 17.38 9.77
C THR A 207 27.78 17.51 10.60
N GLU A 208 28.90 16.94 10.12
CA GLU A 208 30.20 17.09 10.77
C GLU A 208 30.68 18.54 10.77
N ILE A 209 30.61 19.25 9.64
CA ILE A 209 31.00 20.67 9.57
C ILE A 209 30.15 21.53 10.51
N LYS A 210 28.83 21.31 10.53
CA LYS A 210 27.91 22.04 11.41
C LYS A 210 28.24 21.82 12.90
N LYS A 211 28.80 20.67 13.26
CA LYS A 211 29.23 20.36 14.63
C LYS A 211 30.48 21.15 15.05
N TYR A 212 31.32 21.61 14.11
CA TYR A 212 32.51 22.42 14.39
C TYR A 212 32.27 23.93 14.19
N SER A 213 31.14 24.34 13.62
CA SER A 213 30.78 25.75 13.39
C SER A 213 29.86 26.35 14.46
N CYS A 214 29.53 25.59 15.51
CA CYS A 214 28.85 26.03 16.74
C CYS A 214 29.69 25.62 17.94
#